data_AF-A0A7Y7NF45-F1
#
_entry.id   AF-A0A7Y7NF45-F1
#
_cell.length_a   1.000
_cell.length_b   1.000
_cell.length_c   1.000
_cell.angle_alpha   90.00
_cell.angle_beta   90.00
_cell.angle_gamma   90.00
#
_symmetry.space_group_name_H-M   'P 1'
#
loop_
_entity.id
_entity.type
_entity.pdbx_description
1 polymer ?
#
loop_
_entity_poly.entity_id
_entity_poly.type
_entity_poly.pdbx_seq_one_letter_code
_entity_poly.pdbx_strand_id
1 'polypeptide(L)'
;MNFSYLAFVKKLLVFFIIICGLTATCFFSLPELYLTPVLPFLLPFFFSITLLTHYMQLKASQKSFARFTSGFMMITFLKLMILIALLLLYVLTHRKDAIPFIIWYFIFYVCFTTFEVINLQHIANKKEQ
;
A
#
# COMPACT_ATOMS: atom_id res chain seq x y z
N MET A 1 -2.56 -1.72 -23.06
CA MET A 1 -2.61 -1.49 -21.61
C MET A 1 -4.07 -1.19 -21.24
N ASN A 2 -4.71 -1.97 -20.36
CA ASN A 2 -6.15 -1.84 -20.10
C ASN A 2 -6.49 -0.44 -19.58
N PHE A 3 -7.50 0.22 -20.15
CA PHE A 3 -7.94 1.57 -19.77
C PHE A 3 -8.24 1.69 -18.27
N SER A 4 -8.81 0.63 -17.66
CA SER A 4 -9.07 0.55 -16.22
C SER A 4 -7.81 0.59 -15.35
N TYR A 5 -6.69 0.05 -15.82
CA TYR A 5 -5.41 0.07 -15.09
C TYR A 5 -4.81 1.48 -15.08
N LEU A 6 -4.85 2.17 -16.22
CA LEU A 6 -4.38 3.57 -16.33
C LEU A 6 -5.17 4.52 -15.43
N ALA A 7 -6.49 4.33 -15.34
CA ALA A 7 -7.33 5.11 -14.42
C ALA A 7 -6.97 4.86 -12.95
N PHE A 8 -6.68 3.61 -12.58
CA PHE A 8 -6.20 3.27 -11.24
C PHE A 8 -4.85 3.91 -10.92
N VAL A 9 -3.87 3.81 -11.83
CA VAL A 9 -2.54 4.41 -11.64
C VAL A 9 -2.65 5.92 -11.45
N LYS A 10 -3.49 6.63 -12.21
CA LYS A 10 -3.73 8.06 -12.01
C LYS A 10 -4.30 8.36 -10.62
N LYS A 11 -5.30 7.60 -10.15
CA LYS A 11 -5.86 7.76 -8.79
C LYS A 11 -4.80 7.48 -7.71
N LEU A 12 -3.99 6.44 -7.90
CA LEU A 12 -2.92 6.07 -6.98
C LEU A 12 -1.84 7.14 -6.93
N LEU A 13 -1.48 7.76 -8.06
CA LEU A 13 -0.54 8.87 -8.12
C LEU A 13 -1.06 10.12 -7.40
N VAL A 14 -2.34 10.48 -7.60
CA VAL A 14 -2.95 11.60 -6.88
C VAL A 14 -2.95 11.32 -5.37
N PHE A 15 -3.33 10.11 -4.97
CA PHE A 15 -3.29 9.69 -3.56
C PHE A 15 -1.86 9.75 -2.99
N PHE A 16 -0.87 9.28 -3.74
CA PHE A 16 0.55 9.35 -3.38
C PHE A 16 1.01 10.80 -3.18
N ILE A 17 0.66 11.72 -4.08
CA ILE A 17 1.00 13.14 -3.96
C ILE A 17 0.37 13.76 -2.70
N ILE A 18 -0.90 13.44 -2.42
CA ILE A 18 -1.60 13.93 -1.21
C ILE A 18 -0.92 13.44 0.06
N ILE A 19 -0.64 12.13 0.13
CA ILE A 19 0.06 11.54 1.28
C ILE A 19 1.46 12.15 1.43
N CYS A 20 2.18 12.36 0.33
CA CYS A 20 3.50 13.00 0.33
C CYS A 20 3.43 14.42 0.90
N GLY A 21 2.44 15.21 0.47
CA GLY A 21 2.18 16.55 1.01
C GLY A 21 1.90 16.52 2.52
N LEU A 22 1.00 15.64 2.97
CA LEU A 22 0.67 15.47 4.39
C LEU A 22 1.90 15.07 5.22
N THR A 23 2.72 14.14 4.71
CA THR A 23 3.95 13.71 5.39
C THR A 23 4.99 14.82 5.46
N ALA A 24 5.10 15.66 4.43
CA ALA A 24 6.00 16.81 4.43
C ALA A 24 5.54 17.89 5.44
N THR A 25 4.24 18.14 5.55
CA THR A 25 3.70 19.05 6.58
C THR A 25 3.96 18.52 8.00
N CYS A 26 3.79 17.22 8.20
CA CYS A 26 4.16 16.55 9.46
C CYS A 26 5.65 16.69 9.75
N PHE A 27 6.51 16.50 8.74
CA PHE A 27 7.96 16.62 8.89
C PHE A 27 8.40 18.01 9.37
N PHE A 28 7.74 19.08 8.90
CA PHE A 28 8.04 20.44 9.34
C PHE A 28 7.47 20.79 10.72
N SER A 29 6.41 20.09 11.15
CA SER A 29 5.66 20.43 12.36
C SER A 29 6.02 19.57 13.59
N LEU A 30 6.59 18.38 13.38
CA LEU A 30 6.91 17.41 14.43
C LEU A 30 8.40 17.44 14.82
N PRO A 31 8.73 17.24 16.10
CA PRO A 31 10.12 17.06 16.54
C PRO A 31 10.78 15.84 15.88
N GLU A 32 12.09 15.91 15.65
CA GLU A 32 12.90 14.84 15.04
C GLU A 32 12.77 13.49 15.77
N LEU A 33 12.42 13.49 17.06
CA LEU A 33 12.18 12.29 17.86
C LEU A 33 11.06 11.39 17.31
N TYR A 34 10.10 11.96 16.57
CA TYR A 34 8.95 11.23 16.00
C TYR A 34 9.13 10.87 14.53
N LEU A 35 10.27 11.25 13.93
CA LEU A 35 10.55 11.05 12.52
C LEU A 35 11.56 9.92 12.36
N THR A 36 11.26 8.99 11.45
CA THR A 36 12.21 7.95 11.07
C THR A 36 12.98 8.41 9.82
N PRO A 37 14.31 8.26 9.77
CA PRO A 37 15.10 8.60 8.58
C PRO A 37 14.67 7.86 7.31
N VAL A 38 13.95 6.74 7.47
CA VAL A 38 13.53 5.84 6.39
C VAL A 38 12.16 6.20 5.81
N LEU A 39 11.48 7.19 6.37
CA LEU A 39 10.17 7.67 5.93
C LEU A 39 10.09 8.01 4.42
N PRO A 40 11.04 8.73 3.80
CA PRO A 40 11.02 8.98 2.36
C PRO A 40 11.17 7.72 1.50
N PHE A 41 11.74 6.63 2.04
CA PHE A 41 11.82 5.33 1.36
C PHE A 41 10.58 4.47 1.57
N LEU A 42 9.86 4.67 2.68
CA LEU A 42 8.62 3.94 2.99
C LEU A 42 7.50 4.25 2.00
N LEU A 43 7.34 5.52 1.61
CA LEU A 43 6.31 5.96 0.66
C LEU A 43 6.39 5.25 -0.70
N PRO A 44 7.51 5.34 -1.44
CA PRO A 44 7.64 4.67 -2.73
C PRO A 44 7.55 3.15 -2.58
N PHE A 45 8.03 2.58 -1.46
CA PHE A 45 7.89 1.16 -1.17
C PHE A 45 6.40 0.72 -1.11
N PHE A 46 5.56 1.40 -0.32
CA PHE A 46 4.13 1.10 -0.24
C PHE A 46 3.40 1.36 -1.57
N PHE A 47 3.79 2.39 -2.30
CA PHE A 47 3.28 2.67 -3.65
C PHE A 47 3.60 1.51 -4.62
N SER A 48 4.85 1.05 -4.66
CA SER A 48 5.29 -0.06 -5.52
C SER A 48 4.58 -1.37 -5.17
N ILE A 49 4.46 -1.69 -3.88
CA ILE A 49 3.72 -2.88 -3.44
C ILE A 49 2.26 -2.80 -3.89
N THR A 50 1.60 -1.66 -3.68
CA THR A 50 0.18 -1.47 -4.05
C THR A 50 -0.03 -1.57 -5.57
N LEU A 51 0.90 -1.04 -6.36
CA LEU A 51 0.87 -1.14 -7.81
C LEU A 51 1.00 -2.61 -8.27
N LEU A 52 1.94 -3.35 -7.67
CA LEU A 52 2.22 -4.74 -8.00
C LEU A 52 1.05 -5.66 -7.61
N THR A 53 0.52 -5.51 -6.39
CA THR A 53 -0.61 -6.33 -5.91
C THR A 53 -1.87 -6.05 -6.72
N HIS A 54 -2.15 -4.78 -7.03
CA HIS A 54 -3.29 -4.44 -7.89
C HIS A 54 -3.16 -5.01 -9.31
N TYR A 55 -1.96 -4.96 -9.90
CA TYR A 55 -1.71 -5.58 -11.20
C TYR A 55 -1.94 -7.10 -11.18
N MET A 56 -1.44 -7.79 -10.14
CA MET A 56 -1.64 -9.23 -9.95
C MET A 56 -3.12 -9.58 -9.77
N GLN A 57 -3.86 -8.81 -8.98
CA GLN A 57 -5.29 -8.99 -8.75
C GLN A 57 -6.10 -8.75 -10.03
N LEU A 58 -5.77 -7.73 -10.82
CA LEU A 58 -6.43 -7.45 -12.10
C LEU A 58 -6.23 -8.62 -13.09
N LYS A 59 -5.02 -9.18 -13.15
CA LYS A 59 -4.70 -10.35 -13.97
C LYS A 59 -5.45 -11.61 -13.50
N ALA A 60 -5.56 -11.82 -12.19
CA ALA A 60 -6.35 -12.91 -11.61
C ALA A 60 -7.85 -12.78 -11.92
N SER A 61 -8.36 -11.55 -11.95
CA SER A 61 -9.77 -11.23 -12.20
C SER A 61 -10.25 -11.57 -13.63
N GLN A 62 -9.34 -11.77 -14.59
CA GLN A 62 -9.72 -12.10 -15.97
C GLN A 62 -10.10 -13.58 -16.19
N LYS A 63 -9.79 -14.48 -15.24
CA LYS A 63 -9.93 -15.93 -15.44
C LYS A 63 -11.21 -16.57 -14.86
N SER A 64 -11.97 -15.89 -13.98
CA SER A 64 -13.31 -16.21 -13.44
C SER A 64 -13.51 -15.55 -12.06
N PHE A 65 -14.76 -15.26 -11.67
CA PHE A 65 -15.08 -14.64 -10.38
C PHE A 65 -14.68 -15.51 -9.17
N ALA A 66 -14.91 -16.83 -9.23
CA ALA A 66 -14.50 -17.75 -8.16
C ALA A 66 -12.98 -17.77 -7.93
N ARG A 67 -12.16 -17.69 -9.00
CA ARG A 67 -10.69 -17.59 -8.89
C ARG A 67 -10.21 -16.18 -8.52
N PHE A 68 -11.03 -15.15 -8.75
CA PHE A 68 -10.74 -13.79 -8.31
C PHE A 68 -10.73 -13.72 -6.78
N THR A 69 -11.73 -14.28 -6.11
CA THR A 69 -11.81 -14.26 -4.64
C THR A 69 -10.66 -15.05 -4.01
N SER A 70 -10.37 -16.27 -4.49
CA SER A 70 -9.26 -17.07 -3.96
C SER A 70 -7.88 -16.46 -4.26
N GLY A 71 -7.71 -15.90 -5.46
CA GLY A 71 -6.48 -15.21 -5.85
C GLY A 71 -6.24 -13.92 -5.08
N PHE A 72 -7.31 -13.13 -4.86
CA PHE A 72 -7.26 -11.92 -4.04
C PHE A 72 -6.85 -12.22 -2.61
N MET A 73 -7.48 -13.21 -1.97
CA MET A 73 -7.11 -13.62 -0.62
C MET A 73 -5.64 -14.05 -0.53
N MET A 74 -5.15 -14.84 -1.50
CA MET A 74 -3.76 -15.30 -1.50
C MET A 74 -2.75 -14.17 -1.71
N ILE A 75 -3.03 -13.23 -2.62
CA ILE A 75 -2.17 -12.05 -2.85
C ILE A 75 -2.14 -11.16 -1.61
N THR A 76 -3.29 -10.91 -0.99
CA THR A 76 -3.37 -10.11 0.25
C THR A 76 -2.63 -10.79 1.39
N PHE A 77 -2.78 -12.11 1.56
CA PHE A 77 -2.04 -12.87 2.56
C PHE A 77 -0.53 -12.77 2.36
N LEU A 78 -0.06 -12.96 1.13
CA LEU A 78 1.37 -12.87 0.81
C LEU A 78 1.91 -11.45 1.04
N LYS A 79 1.14 -10.42 0.65
CA LYS A 79 1.43 -9.02 0.95
C LYS A 79 1.62 -8.81 2.45
N LEU A 80 0.70 -9.31 3.28
CA LEU A 80 0.79 -9.19 4.74
C LEU A 80 2.03 -9.87 5.32
N MET A 81 2.34 -11.08 4.87
CA MET A 81 3.53 -11.81 5.31
C MET A 81 4.81 -11.05 4.98
N ILE A 82 4.93 -10.52 3.75
CA ILE A 82 6.08 -9.71 3.33
C ILE A 82 6.18 -8.43 4.18
N LEU A 83 5.05 -7.76 4.42
CA LEU A 83 5.02 -6.54 5.21
C LEU A 83 5.41 -6.78 6.67
N ILE A 84 4.97 -7.87 7.29
CA ILE A 84 5.34 -8.20 8.67
C ILE A 84 6.82 -8.57 8.75
N ALA A 85 7.31 -9.38 7.80
CA ALA A 85 8.72 -9.77 7.76
C ALA A 85 9.65 -8.54 7.64
N LEU A 86 9.32 -7.59 6.76
CA LEU A 86 10.09 -6.35 6.60
C LEU A 86 10.03 -5.46 7.84
N LEU A 87 8.85 -5.34 8.47
CA LEU A 87 8.71 -4.60 9.71
C LEU A 87 9.62 -5.17 10.80
N LEU A 88 9.58 -6.49 11.00
CA LEU A 88 10.43 -7.16 12.00
C LEU A 88 11.92 -7.01 11.69
N LEU A 89 12.31 -7.21 10.42
CA LEU A 89 13.70 -7.07 10.00
C LEU A 89 14.25 -5.67 10.32
N TYR A 90 13.47 -4.63 10.04
CA TYR A 90 13.86 -3.25 10.32
C TYR A 90 13.94 -2.96 11.82
N VAL A 91 12.91 -3.33 12.59
CA VAL A 91 12.87 -3.09 14.04
C VAL A 91 13.97 -3.83 14.79
N LEU A 92 14.34 -5.04 14.34
CA LEU A 92 15.41 -5.82 14.96
C LEU A 92 16.80 -5.22 14.69
N THR A 93 17.01 -4.63 13.51
CA THR A 93 18.29 -4.00 13.12
C THR A 93 18.43 -2.58 13.67
N HIS A 94 17.34 -1.80 13.73
CA HIS A 94 17.33 -0.39 14.09
C HIS A 94 16.40 -0.11 15.29
N ARG A 95 16.74 -0.70 16.44
CA ARG A 95 15.90 -0.61 17.66
C ARG A 95 15.65 0.82 18.16
N LYS A 96 16.59 1.74 17.93
CA LYS A 96 16.48 3.14 18.37
C LYS A 96 15.32 3.88 17.68
N ASP A 97 15.05 3.54 16.43
CA ASP A 97 14.03 4.19 15.61
C ASP A 97 12.77 3.32 15.44
N ALA A 98 12.67 2.23 16.20
CA ALA A 98 11.63 1.22 16.03
C ALA A 98 10.22 1.80 16.25
N ILE A 99 10.01 2.59 17.30
CA ILE A 99 8.70 3.17 17.64
C ILE A 99 8.20 4.10 16.53
N PRO A 100 8.92 5.17 16.13
CA PRO A 100 8.45 6.05 15.08
C PRO A 100 8.30 5.32 13.73
N PHE A 101 9.18 4.35 13.44
CA PHE A 101 9.05 3.53 12.24
C PHE A 101 7.76 2.71 12.23
N ILE A 102 7.44 1.99 13.30
CA ILE A 102 6.23 1.16 13.39
C ILE A 102 4.97 2.01 13.19
N ILE A 103 4.91 3.20 13.80
CA ILE A 103 3.76 4.09 13.70
C ILE A 103 3.55 4.53 12.24
N TRP A 104 4.60 5.07 11.59
CA TRP A 104 4.50 5.51 10.20
C TRP A 104 4.21 4.35 9.24
N TYR A 105 4.85 3.20 9.47
CA TYR A 105 4.60 1.98 8.71
C TYR A 105 3.13 1.55 8.80
N PHE A 106 2.57 1.59 10.01
CA PHE A 106 1.18 1.23 10.25
C PHE A 106 0.21 2.21 9.58
N ILE A 107 0.46 3.52 9.68
CA ILE A 107 -0.35 4.56 9.03
C ILE A 107 -0.37 4.35 7.51
N PHE A 108 0.80 4.21 6.88
CA PHE A 108 0.85 3.96 5.44
C PHE A 108 0.22 2.64 5.05
N TYR A 109 0.44 1.58 5.83
CA TYR A 109 -0.22 0.31 5.61
C TYR A 109 -1.75 0.44 5.56
N VAL A 110 -2.35 1.11 6.54
CA VAL A 110 -3.81 1.32 6.59
C VAL A 110 -4.29 2.18 5.43
N CYS A 111 -3.60 3.30 5.17
CA CYS A 111 -3.96 4.23 4.08
C CYS A 111 -3.94 3.54 2.70
N PHE A 112 -2.82 2.88 2.35
CA PHE A 112 -2.68 2.23 1.06
C PHE A 112 -3.56 0.99 0.92
N THR A 113 -3.74 0.20 1.99
CA THR A 113 -4.60 -0.99 1.95
C THR A 113 -6.08 -0.61 1.82
N THR A 114 -6.53 0.41 2.53
CA THR A 114 -7.90 0.91 2.40
C THR A 114 -8.16 1.43 0.99
N PHE A 115 -7.22 2.21 0.43
CA PHE A 115 -7.31 2.68 -0.95
C PHE A 115 -7.39 1.52 -1.96
N GLU A 116 -6.55 0.48 -1.78
CA GLU A 116 -6.55 -0.71 -2.63
C GLU A 116 -7.89 -1.45 -2.59
N VAL A 117 -8.42 -1.73 -1.39
CA VAL A 117 -9.68 -2.46 -1.20
C VAL A 117 -10.86 -1.71 -1.80
N ILE A 118 -10.97 -0.39 -1.59
CA ILE A 118 -12.06 0.43 -2.15
C ILE A 118 -12.04 0.38 -3.68
N ASN A 119 -10.85 0.51 -4.30
CA ASN A 119 -10.75 0.48 -5.75
C ASN A 119 -11.00 -0.92 -6.33
N LEU A 120 -10.65 -1.98 -5.60
CA LEU A 120 -10.95 -3.36 -6.01
C LEU A 120 -12.44 -3.67 -5.95
N GLN A 121 -13.14 -3.26 -4.90
CA GLN A 121 -14.59 -3.43 -4.79
C GLN A 121 -15.32 -2.75 -5.95
N HIS A 122 -14.88 -1.56 -6.34
CA HIS A 122 -15.44 -0.86 -7.50
C HIS A 122 -15.26 -1.65 -8.82
N ILE A 123 -14.15 -2.39 -8.97
CA ILE A 123 -13.92 -3.25 -10.14
C ILE A 123 -14.74 -4.53 -10.06
N ALA A 124 -14.88 -5.12 -8.87
CA ALA A 124 -15.66 -6.34 -8.63
C ALA A 124 -17.16 -6.10 -8.91
N ASN A 125 -17.74 -5.04 -8.35
CA ASN A 125 -19.15 -4.68 -8.55
C ASN A 125 -19.49 -4.37 -10.01
N LYS A 126 -18.53 -3.83 -10.79
CA LYS A 126 -18.71 -3.56 -12.22
C LYS A 126 -18.72 -4.82 -13.09
N LYS A 127 -18.31 -5.98 -12.56
CA LYS A 127 -18.35 -7.26 -13.28
C LYS A 127 -19.59 -8.10 -12.97
N GLU A 128 -20.31 -7.78 -11.90
CA GLU A 128 -21.58 -8.44 -11.55
C GLU A 128 -22.80 -7.79 -12.24
N GLN A 129 -22.63 -6.61 -12.87
CA GLN A 129 -23.60 -5.97 -13.76
C GLN A 129 -23.27 -6.25 -15.22
#